data_AF-A0AA88DNU0-F1
#
_entry.id   AF-A0AA88DNU0-F1
#
_cell.length_a   1.000
_cell.length_b   1.000
_cell.length_c   1.000
_cell.angle_alpha   90.00
_cell.angle_beta   90.00
_cell.angle_gamma   90.00
#
_symmetry.space_group_name_H-M   'P 1'
#
loop_
_entity.id
_entity.type
_entity.pdbx_description
1 polymer ?
#
loop_
_entity_poly.entity_id
_entity_poly.type
_entity_poly.pdbx_seq_one_letter_code
_entity_poly.pdbx_strand_id
1 'polypeptide(L)'
;MVYEANARVRDPVYGCVGAISSLQQQIDVLQAQLALAQAEVVHLRVRQTASMSNHGLSPASPSNSGSPSSKLVGTQAKPIFDMDNSMAVDQATYGETCGHAGLIPGYY
;
A
#
# COMPACT_ATOMS: atom_id res chain seq x y z
N MET A 1 -8.30 37.39 -13.22
CA MET A 1 -7.61 37.45 -14.54
C MET A 1 -6.19 38.06 -14.50
N VAL A 2 -5.74 38.78 -13.45
CA VAL A 2 -4.44 39.47 -13.48
C VAL A 2 -3.24 38.51 -13.56
N TYR A 3 -3.25 37.43 -12.78
CA TYR A 3 -2.14 36.45 -12.77
C TYR A 3 -1.96 35.75 -14.12
N GLU A 4 -3.06 35.28 -14.73
CA GLU A 4 -3.04 34.64 -16.05
C GLU A 4 -2.60 35.61 -17.16
N ALA A 5 -3.10 36.85 -17.12
CA ALA A 5 -2.70 37.89 -18.08
C ALA A 5 -1.21 38.21 -17.97
N ASN A 6 -0.70 38.38 -16.75
CA ASN A 6 0.72 38.64 -16.52
C ASN A 6 1.60 37.45 -16.93
N ALA A 7 1.13 36.22 -16.70
CA ALA A 7 1.83 35.01 -17.14
C ALA A 7 1.97 34.97 -18.67
N ARG A 8 0.91 35.31 -19.42
CA ARG A 8 0.95 35.40 -20.90
C ARG A 8 1.86 36.51 -21.43
N VAL A 9 2.04 37.61 -20.70
CA VAL A 9 2.99 38.67 -21.09
C VAL A 9 4.43 38.17 -20.98
N ARG A 10 4.74 37.40 -19.93
CA ARG A 10 6.08 36.85 -19.68
C ARG A 10 6.40 35.63 -20.53
N ASP A 11 5.39 34.80 -20.79
CA ASP A 11 5.47 33.63 -21.65
C ASP A 11 4.24 33.60 -22.58
N PRO A 12 4.35 34.15 -23.80
CA PRO A 12 3.23 34.29 -24.73
C PRO A 12 2.73 32.96 -25.30
N VAL A 13 3.52 31.89 -25.18
CA VAL A 13 3.15 30.58 -25.73
C VAL A 13 2.44 29.76 -24.67
N TYR A 14 3.06 29.60 -23.50
CA TYR A 14 2.55 28.67 -22.47
C TYR A 14 1.97 29.37 -21.23
N GLY A 15 2.36 30.61 -20.92
CA GLY A 15 1.80 31.39 -19.81
C GLY A 15 1.64 30.60 -18.50
N CYS A 16 0.42 30.58 -17.94
CA CYS A 16 0.12 29.79 -16.73
C CYS A 16 0.09 28.27 -16.97
N VAL A 17 -0.14 27.82 -18.21
CA VAL A 17 -0.10 26.39 -18.58
C VAL A 17 1.32 25.85 -18.40
N GLY A 18 2.34 26.63 -18.76
CA GLY A 18 3.75 26.24 -18.56
C GLY A 18 4.08 26.01 -17.08
N ALA A 19 3.56 26.86 -16.18
CA ALA A 19 3.72 26.68 -14.74
C ALA A 19 3.02 25.41 -14.23
N ILE A 20 1.79 25.15 -14.69
CA ILE A 20 1.04 23.94 -14.35
C ILE A 20 1.79 22.69 -14.81
N SER A 21 2.26 22.67 -16.06
CA SER A 21 3.01 21.53 -16.60
C SER A 21 4.34 21.29 -15.88
N SER A 22 5.03 22.35 -15.47
CA SER A 22 6.25 22.20 -14.66
C SER A 22 5.96 21.60 -13.28
N LEU A 23 4.86 22.02 -12.64
CA LEU A 23 4.45 21.45 -11.36
C LEU A 23 4.04 19.98 -11.50
N GLN A 24 3.33 19.62 -12.58
CA GLN A 24 2.99 18.22 -12.88
C GLN A 24 4.24 17.35 -13.02
N GLN A 25 5.24 17.79 -13.79
CA GLN A 25 6.51 17.08 -13.92
C GLN A 25 7.24 16.93 -12.58
N GLN A 26 7.23 17.96 -11.73
CA GLN A 26 7.85 17.88 -10.39
C GLN A 26 7.14 16.84 -9.51
N ILE A 27 5.81 16.78 -9.57
CA ILE A 27 5.02 15.77 -8.86
C ILE A 27 5.41 14.36 -9.35
N ASP A 28 5.49 14.15 -10.65
CA ASP A 28 5.84 12.85 -11.23
C ASP A 28 7.24 12.39 -10.78
N VAL A 29 8.21 13.30 -10.79
CA VAL A 29 9.58 13.03 -10.31
C VAL A 29 9.58 12.65 -8.84
N LEU A 30 8.85 13.38 -7.99
CA LEU A 30 8.77 13.09 -6.56
C LEU A 30 8.08 11.74 -6.29
N GLN A 31 7.02 11.42 -7.03
CA GLN A 31 6.35 10.13 -6.93
C GLN A 31 7.29 8.97 -7.31
N ALA A 32 8.08 9.13 -8.37
CA ALA A 32 9.07 8.15 -8.77
C ALA A 32 10.15 7.96 -7.68
N GLN A 33 10.66 9.04 -7.10
CA GLN A 33 11.63 8.97 -5.99
C GLN A 33 11.06 8.25 -4.77
N LEU A 34 9.79 8.53 -4.43
CA LEU A 34 9.10 7.87 -3.33
C LEU A 34 8.93 6.37 -3.59
N ALA A 35 8.54 5.98 -4.81
CA ALA A 35 8.43 4.58 -5.19
C ALA A 35 9.78 3.84 -5.10
N LEU A 36 10.86 4.46 -5.55
CA LEU A 36 12.22 3.91 -5.43
C LEU A 36 12.63 3.72 -3.97
N ALA A 37 12.43 4.74 -3.13
CA ALA A 37 12.77 4.67 -1.71
C ALA A 37 11.96 3.58 -0.99
N GLN A 38 10.66 3.44 -1.32
CA GLN A 38 9.82 2.36 -0.77
C GLN A 38 10.31 0.98 -1.19
N ALA A 39 10.69 0.81 -2.46
CA ALA A 39 11.25 -0.45 -2.95
C ALA A 39 12.56 -0.81 -2.23
N GLU A 40 13.43 0.18 -1.97
CA GLU A 40 14.67 -0.02 -1.22
C GLU A 40 14.40 -0.48 0.22
N VAL A 41 13.45 0.15 0.92
CA VAL A 41 13.04 -0.26 2.27
C VAL A 41 12.57 -1.72 2.28
N VAL A 42 11.70 -2.11 1.33
CA VAL A 42 11.21 -3.49 1.23
C VAL A 42 12.37 -4.46 0.95
N HIS A 43 13.27 -4.12 0.03
CA HIS A 43 14.43 -4.94 -0.29
C HIS A 43 15.31 -5.18 0.94
N LEU A 44 15.59 -4.14 1.73
CA LEU A 44 16.35 -4.28 2.97
C LEU A 44 15.64 -5.17 4.00
N ARG A 45 14.31 -5.06 4.13
CA ARG A 45 13.53 -5.91 5.03
C ARG A 45 13.57 -7.38 4.61
N VAL A 46 13.38 -7.68 3.32
CA VAL A 46 13.46 -9.04 2.78
C VAL A 46 14.85 -9.63 3.01
N ARG A 47 15.91 -8.84 2.83
CA ARG A 47 17.28 -9.29 3.09
C ARG A 47 17.52 -9.57 4.58
N GLN A 48 16.97 -8.73 5.48
CA GLN A 48 17.04 -8.96 6.93
C GLN A 48 16.33 -10.24 7.35
N THR A 49 15.13 -10.52 6.82
CA THR A 49 14.39 -11.74 7.15
C THR A 49 15.05 -13.00 6.57
N ALA A 50 15.62 -12.91 5.36
CA ALA A 50 16.38 -14.01 4.76
C ALA A 50 17.65 -14.35 5.57
N SER A 51 18.36 -13.34 6.08
CA SER A 51 19.55 -13.55 6.92
C SER A 51 19.23 -14.23 8.25
N MET A 52 18.06 -13.96 8.85
CA MET A 52 17.63 -14.61 10.09
C MET A 52 17.16 -16.06 9.88
N SER A 53 16.65 -16.40 8.70
CA SER A 53 16.23 -17.78 8.37
C SER A 53 17.40 -18.74 8.15
N ASN A 54 18.60 -18.23 7.87
CA ASN A 54 19.80 -19.06 7.66
C ASN A 54 20.50 -19.54 8.94
N HIS A 55 20.05 -19.14 10.13
CA HIS A 55 20.60 -19.61 11.41
C HIS A 55 19.88 -20.85 11.98
N GLY A 56 18.96 -21.49 11.23
CA GLY A 56 18.08 -22.56 11.72
C GLY A 56 18.35 -23.99 11.25
N LEU A 57 19.38 -24.26 10.42
CA LEU A 57 19.67 -25.62 9.94
C LEU A 57 21.02 -26.11 10.46
N SER A 58 21.10 -26.33 11.77
CA SER A 58 21.99 -27.35 12.33
C SER A 58 21.42 -28.72 11.93
N PRO A 59 22.19 -29.64 11.33
CA PRO A 59 21.71 -31.00 11.08
C PRO A 59 21.45 -31.68 12.44
N ALA A 60 20.19 -31.78 12.83
CA ALA A 60 19.78 -32.43 14.06
C ALA A 60 20.09 -33.94 13.98
N SER A 61 21.07 -34.39 14.75
CA SER A 61 21.23 -35.79 15.12
C SER A 61 20.01 -36.23 15.94
N PRO A 62 19.38 -37.40 15.67
CA PRO A 62 18.23 -37.85 16.43
C PRO A 62 18.69 -38.49 17.74
N SER A 63 18.66 -37.74 18.83
CA SER A 63 18.85 -38.29 20.19
C SER A 63 17.56 -38.16 20.97
N ASN A 64 16.85 -39.28 21.00
CA ASN A 64 15.73 -39.60 21.86
C ASN A 64 16.13 -39.51 23.34
N SER A 65 15.52 -38.60 24.12
CA SER A 65 15.20 -38.84 25.54
C SER A 65 14.54 -37.62 26.21
N GLY A 66 13.30 -37.82 26.68
CA GLY A 66 12.85 -37.35 28.00
C GLY A 66 12.34 -35.91 28.15
N SER A 67 11.02 -35.76 28.24
CA SER A 67 10.38 -34.60 28.90
C SER A 67 10.66 -34.59 30.42
N PRO A 68 10.60 -33.43 31.08
CA PRO A 68 9.39 -33.16 31.85
C PRO A 68 8.87 -31.71 31.78
N SER A 69 7.59 -31.62 32.13
CA SER A 69 6.72 -30.46 32.16
C SER A 69 7.11 -29.40 33.20
N SER A 70 6.99 -28.11 32.85
CA SER A 70 6.79 -27.03 33.82
C SER A 70 5.70 -26.07 33.32
N LYS A 71 4.56 -26.10 34.01
CA LYS A 71 3.48 -25.11 33.88
C LYS A 71 4.00 -23.77 34.42
N LEU A 72 4.04 -22.74 33.57
CA LEU A 72 4.13 -21.35 34.02
C LEU A 72 3.05 -20.52 33.32
N VAL A 73 2.33 -19.81 34.18
CA VAL A 73 1.11 -19.04 33.98
C VAL A 73 1.45 -17.62 33.53
N GLY A 74 0.68 -17.09 32.56
CA GLY A 74 0.68 -15.68 32.12
C GLY A 74 1.91 -15.28 31.29
N THR A 75 1.83 -14.77 30.07
CA THR A 75 0.92 -13.77 29.50
C THR A 75 1.01 -13.91 27.98
N GLN A 76 -0.11 -13.91 27.26
CA GLN A 76 -0.12 -13.80 25.80
C GLN A 76 0.49 -12.46 25.40
N ALA A 77 1.79 -12.43 25.11
CA ALA A 77 2.43 -11.32 24.43
C ALA A 77 1.98 -11.35 22.96
N LYS A 78 0.78 -10.80 22.71
CA LYS A 78 0.34 -10.42 21.37
C LYS A 78 1.35 -9.41 20.81
N PRO A 79 1.97 -9.64 19.65
CA PRO A 79 2.65 -8.56 18.94
C PRO A 79 1.60 -7.48 18.64
N ILE A 80 1.92 -6.25 19.03
CA ILE A 80 1.01 -5.09 19.11
C ILE A 80 0.52 -4.54 17.75
N PHE A 81 0.64 -5.30 16.66
CA PHE A 81 0.09 -4.92 15.35
C PHE A 81 -0.58 -6.09 14.63
N ASP A 82 -1.33 -6.91 15.36
CA ASP A 82 -2.41 -7.68 14.75
C ASP A 82 -3.53 -6.69 14.40
N MET A 83 -3.35 -5.97 13.30
CA MET A 83 -4.44 -5.32 12.59
C MET A 83 -5.12 -6.44 11.81
N ASP A 84 -6.10 -7.06 12.47
CA ASP A 84 -7.12 -7.92 11.89
C ASP A 84 -7.32 -7.60 10.40
N ASN A 85 -6.89 -8.53 9.55
CA ASN A 85 -7.09 -8.51 8.10
C ASN A 85 -8.56 -8.81 7.77
N SER A 86 -9.50 -8.14 8.43
CA SER A 86 -10.90 -8.12 8.01
C SER A 86 -11.06 -7.17 6.82
N MET A 87 -10.43 -7.53 5.71
CA MET A 87 -11.13 -7.41 4.45
C MET A 87 -11.94 -8.69 4.28
N ALA A 88 -13.04 -8.79 5.04
CA ALA A 88 -14.20 -9.44 4.48
C ALA A 88 -14.53 -8.66 3.20
N VAL A 89 -14.08 -9.20 2.06
CA VAL A 89 -14.64 -8.84 0.77
C VAL A 89 -16.08 -9.33 0.85
N ASP A 90 -17.00 -8.43 1.20
CA ASP A 90 -18.42 -8.67 1.01
C ASP A 90 -18.63 -8.83 -0.49
N GLN A 91 -18.72 -10.10 -0.85
CA GLN A 91 -19.04 -10.61 -2.16
C GLN A 91 -20.44 -10.15 -2.52
N ALA A 92 -20.53 -9.39 -3.62
CA ALA A 92 -21.68 -9.21 -4.49
C ALA A 92 -23.06 -9.58 -3.92
N THR A 93 -23.84 -8.57 -3.54
CA THR A 93 -25.30 -8.65 -3.63
C THR A 93 -25.81 -7.33 -4.21
N TYR A 94 -25.64 -7.18 -5.53
CA TYR A 94 -26.55 -6.38 -6.34
C TYR A 94 -27.50 -7.36 -7.02
N GLY A 95 -28.45 -7.86 -6.23
CA GLY A 95 -29.49 -8.78 -6.66
C GLY A 95 -30.77 -8.46 -5.92
N GLU A 96 -31.70 -7.85 -6.67
CA GLU A 96 -33.15 -7.86 -6.47
C GLU A 96 -33.75 -7.14 -5.25
N THR A 97 -34.45 -6.02 -5.51
CA THR A 97 -35.91 -6.07 -5.34
C THR A 97 -36.62 -5.45 -6.55
N CYS A 98 -37.57 -6.25 -7.04
CA CYS A 98 -38.48 -5.99 -8.13
C CYS A 98 -39.45 -4.83 -7.82
N GLY A 99 -39.70 -3.98 -8.82
CA GLY A 99 -40.99 -3.33 -9.00
C GLY A 99 -41.07 -1.84 -8.65
N HIS A 100 -40.75 -0.97 -9.60
CA HIS A 100 -41.76 -0.12 -10.24
C HIS A 100 -41.23 0.41 -11.58
N ALA A 101 -42.15 0.48 -12.54
CA ALA A 101 -41.91 0.51 -13.97
C ALA A 101 -41.23 1.78 -14.50
N GLY A 102 -40.41 1.59 -15.54
CA GLY A 102 -40.30 2.48 -16.69
C GLY A 102 -39.44 3.73 -16.55
N LEU A 103 -38.26 3.74 -17.17
CA LEU A 103 -37.96 4.54 -18.38
C LEU A 103 -36.46 4.50 -18.69
N ILE A 104 -36.18 4.37 -19.98
CA ILE A 104 -34.88 4.26 -20.67
C ILE A 104 -33.90 5.38 -20.24
N PRO A 105 -32.59 5.12 -20.05
CA PRO A 105 -31.62 6.20 -19.90
C PRO A 105 -31.39 6.86 -21.27
N GLY A 106 -32.04 8.01 -21.47
CA GLY A 106 -31.74 8.91 -22.57
C GLY A 106 -30.42 9.61 -22.31
N TYR A 107 -29.47 9.41 -23.23
CA TYR A 107 -28.27 10.22 -23.37
C TYR A 107 -28.65 11.66 -23.73
N TYR A 108 -28.27 12.63 -22.88
CA TYR A 108 -27.83 13.98 -23.25
C TYR A 108 -27.00 14.56 -22.12
#